data_AF-A0A2V9PBJ8-F1
#
_entry.id   AF-A0A2V9PBJ8-F1
#
_cell.length_a   1.000
_cell.length_b   1.000
_cell.length_c   1.000
_cell.angle_alpha   90.00
_cell.angle_beta   90.00
_cell.angle_gamma   90.00
#
_symmetry.space_group_name_H-M   'P 1'
#
loop_
_entity.id
_entity.type
_entity.pdbx_description
1 polymer ?
#
loop_
_entity_poly.entity_id
_entity_poly.type
_entity_poly.pdbx_seq_one_letter_code
_entity_poly.pdbx_strand_id
1 'polypeptide(L)' 'MAARNAELSRRIFEDVWNRKKLSAVDDLMSADYVHHDPSSPVVPSGVDGYKQFVNSYMTAFPDAHFT' A
#
# COMPACT_ATOMS: atom_id res chain seq x y z
N MET A 1 -6.11 -8.18 19.68
CA MET A 1 -5.62 -7.04 18.87
C MET A 1 -4.65 -7.46 17.77
N ALA A 2 -3.64 -8.29 18.02
CA ALA A 2 -2.68 -8.76 17.00
C ALA A 2 -3.32 -9.40 15.75
N ALA A 3 -4.33 -10.26 15.91
CA ALA A 3 -5.01 -10.92 14.79
C ALA A 3 -5.67 -9.95 13.79
N ARG A 4 -6.24 -8.84 14.30
CA ARG A 4 -6.86 -7.80 13.44
C ARG A 4 -5.80 -7.03 12.65
N ASN A 5 -4.66 -6.75 13.26
CA ASN A 5 -3.57 -6.05 12.59
C ASN A 5 -2.96 -6.94 11.50
N ALA A 6 -2.73 -8.23 11.80
CA ALA A 6 -2.22 -9.19 10.82
C ALA A 6 -3.15 -9.34 9.61
N GLU A 7 -4.46 -9.37 9.85
CA GLU A 7 -5.46 -9.41 8.78
C GLU A 7 -5.42 -8.16 7.89
N LEU A 8 -5.36 -6.96 8.49
CA LEU A 8 -5.25 -5.71 7.74
C LEU A 8 -3.96 -5.66 6.90
N SER A 9 -2.83 -6.09 7.47
CA SER A 9 -1.56 -6.18 6.73
C SER A 9 -1.65 -7.17 5.57
N ARG A 10 -2.27 -8.33 5.75
CA ARG A 10 -2.47 -9.30 4.67
C ARG A 10 -3.32 -8.72 3.54
N ARG A 11 -4.42 -8.04 3.88
CA ARG A 11 -5.29 -7.38 2.90
C ARG A 11 -4.58 -6.30 2.09
N ILE A 12 -3.60 -5.58 2.66
CA ILE A 12 -2.77 -4.66 1.89
C ILE A 12 -2.03 -5.42 0.79
N PHE A 13 -1.36 -6.54 1.09
CA PHE A 13 -0.66 -7.31 0.05
C PHE A 13 -1.61 -7.97 -0.95
N GLU A 14 -2.71 -8.55 -0.50
CA GLU A 14 -3.66 -9.23 -1.38
C GLU A 14 -4.45 -8.26 -2.27
N ASP A 15 -5.14 -7.29 -1.66
CA ASP A 15 -6.05 -6.40 -2.39
C ASP A 15 -5.29 -5.28 -3.09
N VAL A 16 -4.36 -4.61 -2.39
CA VAL A 16 -3.63 -3.49 -2.98
C VAL A 16 -2.56 -4.02 -3.92
N TRP A 17 -1.58 -4.78 -3.44
CA TRP A 17 -0.41 -5.15 -4.24
C TRP A 17 -0.66 -6.23 -5.30
N ASN A 18 -1.29 -7.34 -4.94
CA ASN A 18 -1.47 -8.48 -5.85
C ASN A 18 -2.65 -8.30 -6.80
N ARG A 19 -3.79 -7.79 -6.32
CA ARG A 19 -4.99 -7.51 -7.14
C ARG A 19 -4.98 -6.12 -7.78
N LYS A 20 -3.97 -5.28 -7.50
CA LYS A 20 -3.82 -3.91 -8.03
C LYS A 20 -5.05 -3.03 -7.77
N LYS A 21 -5.75 -3.26 -6.65
CA LYS A 21 -6.96 -2.53 -6.29
C LYS A 21 -6.61 -1.32 -5.43
N LEU A 22 -6.20 -0.23 -6.07
CA LEU A 22 -5.83 1.03 -5.39
C LEU A 22 -6.95 1.62 -4.52
N SER A 23 -8.22 1.39 -4.87
CA SER A 23 -9.36 1.85 -4.08
C SER A 23 -9.46 1.16 -2.71
N ALA A 24 -8.83 -0.01 -2.52
CA ALA A 24 -8.83 -0.70 -1.23
C ALA A 24 -7.97 0.03 -0.18
N VAL A 25 -7.07 0.91 -0.61
CA VAL A 25 -6.24 1.71 0.30
C VAL A 25 -7.09 2.59 1.22
N ASP A 26 -8.19 3.15 0.71
CA ASP A 26 -9.09 4.04 1.47
C ASP A 26 -9.78 3.33 2.65
N ASP A 27 -9.99 2.02 2.55
CA ASP A 27 -10.61 1.21 3.59
C ASP A 27 -9.60 0.65 4.61
N LEU A 28 -8.33 0.58 4.21
CA LEU A 28 -7.28 -0.12 4.95
C LEU A 28 -6.30 0.81 5.67
N MET A 29 -6.22 2.07 5.24
CA MET A 29 -5.21 3.03 5.72
C MET A 29 -5.87 4.34 6.14
N SER A 30 -5.25 5.02 7.11
CA SER A 30 -5.71 6.32 7.55
C SER A 30 -5.38 7.40 6.51
N ALA A 31 -6.21 8.43 6.42
CA ALA A 31 -6.00 9.57 5.51
C ALA A 31 -4.68 10.31 5.81
N ASP A 32 -4.21 10.28 7.06
CA ASP A 32 -2.97 10.89 7.54
C ASP A 32 -1.75 9.94 7.53
N TYR A 33 -1.81 8.85 6.78
CA TYR A 33 -0.72 7.88 6.67
C TYR A 33 0.65 8.52 6.44
N VAL A 34 1.66 8.08 7.20
CA VAL A 34 3.05 8.50 7.02
C VAL A 34 3.85 7.32 6.48
N HIS A 35 4.51 7.53 5.35
CA HIS A 35 5.39 6.54 4.75
C HIS A 35 6.76 6.52 5.43
N HIS A 36 7.19 5.35 5.89
CA HIS A 36 8.44 5.15 6.62
C HIS A 36 9.38 4.19 5.88
N ASP A 37 9.87 4.62 4.72
CA ASP A 37 10.85 3.88 3.93
C ASP A 37 12.03 4.79 3.54
N PRO A 38 13.23 4.56 4.08
CA PRO A 38 14.43 5.32 3.71
C PRO A 38 14.82 5.17 2.23
N SER A 39 14.42 4.09 1.57
CA SER A 39 14.66 3.88 0.13
C SER A 39 13.66 4.64 -0.75
N SER A 40 12.55 5.10 -0.17
CA SER A 40 11.49 5.84 -0.84
C SER A 40 11.12 7.14 -0.09
N PRO A 41 12.09 8.05 0.17
CA PRO A 41 11.87 9.22 1.03
C PRO A 41 10.96 10.29 0.39
N VAL A 42 10.66 10.18 -0.90
CA VAL A 42 9.90 11.16 -1.69
C VAL A 42 8.40 10.89 -1.71
N VAL A 43 7.91 9.85 -1.03
CA VAL A 43 6.47 9.55 -0.99
C VAL A 43 5.75 10.65 -0.21
N PRO A 44 4.79 11.38 -0.83
CA PRO A 44 4.04 12.39 -0.12
C PRO A 44 3.31 11.82 1.10
N SER A 45 3.14 12.63 2.14
CA SER A 45 2.31 12.24 3.28
C SER A 45 0.85 12.04 2.87
N GLY A 46 0.17 11.18 3.60
CA GLY A 46 -1.23 10.86 3.43
C GLY A 46 -1.49 9.68 2.51
N VAL A 47 -2.76 9.28 2.48
CA VAL A 47 -3.24 8.11 1.74
C VAL A 47 -3.02 8.22 0.23
N ASP A 48 -3.12 9.43 -0.32
CA ASP A 48 -2.93 9.68 -1.75
C ASP A 48 -1.47 9.53 -2.17
N GLY A 49 -0.52 9.91 -1.30
CA GLY A 49 0.90 9.68 -1.54
C GLY A 49 1.22 8.18 -1.60
N TYR A 50 0.62 7.38 -0.72
CA TYR A 50 0.74 5.92 -0.79
C TYR A 50 0.17 5.34 -2.09
N LYS A 51 -1.00 5.81 -2.55
CA LYS A 51 -1.57 5.37 -3.84
C LYS A 51 -0.64 5.67 -5.01
N GLN A 52 -0.03 6.85 -5.04
CA GLN A 52 0.95 7.23 -6.07
C GLN A 52 2.17 6.32 -6.06
N PHE A 53 2.68 6.01 -4.86
CA PHE A 53 3.80 5.08 -4.67
C PHE A 53 3.47 3.69 -5.22
N VAL A 54 2.36 3.11 -4.76
CA VAL A 54 1.89 1.79 -5.21
C VAL A 54 1.73 1.75 -6.74
N ASN A 55 1.08 2.75 -7.32
CA ASN A 55 0.85 2.83 -8.77
C ASN A 55 2.17 2.89 -9.55
N SER A 56 3.16 3.64 -9.05
CA SER A 56 4.50 3.74 -9.66
C SER A 56 5.20 2.39 -9.67
N TYR A 57 5.15 1.66 -8.55
CA TYR A 57 5.74 0.32 -8.44
C TYR A 57 5.06 -0.71 -9.36
N MET A 58 3.72 -0.72 -9.42
CA MET A 58 2.97 -1.64 -10.29
C MET A 58 3.16 -1.34 -11.78
N THR A 59 3.46 -0.08 -12.12
CA THR A 59 3.80 0.30 -13.50
C THR A 59 5.20 -0.18 -13.87
N ALA A 60 6.16 -0.06 -12.95
CA ALA A 60 7.53 -0.53 -13.17
C ALA A 60 7.65 -2.07 -13.18
N PHE A 61 6.85 -2.75 -12.34
CA PHE A 61 6.88 -4.21 -12.18
C PHE A 61 5.47 -4.79 -12.35
N PRO A 62 4.96 -4.89 -13.59
CA PRO A 62 3.58 -5.31 -13.84
C PRO A 62 3.32 -6.76 -13.41
N ASP A 63 4.34 -7.62 -13.35
CA ASP A 63 4.20 -9.02 -12.97
C ASP A 63 4.54 -9.30 -11.50
N ALA A 64 4.76 -8.25 -10.70
CA ALA A 64 5.09 -8.40 -9.28
C ALA A 64 3.97 -9.11 -8.51
N HIS A 65 4.35 -10.07 -7.69
CA HIS A 65 3.47 -10.81 -6.80
C HIS A 65 4.14 -11.06 -5.46
N PHE A 66 3.43 -10.81 -4.37
CA PHE A 66 3.93 -10.89 -2.99
C PHE A 66 3.22 -12.04 -2.25
N THR A 67 4.00 -12.88 -1.56
CA THR A 67 3.53 -14.08 -0.81
C THR A 67 4.00 -14.09 0.62
#